data_AF-A0A4R8WP84-F1
#
_entry.id   AF-A0A4R8WP84-F1
#
_cell.length_a   1.000
_cell.length_b   1.000
_cell.length_c   1.000
_cell.angle_alpha   90.00
_cell.angle_beta   90.00
_cell.angle_gamma   90.00
#
_symmetry.space_group_name_H-M   'P 1'
#
loop_
_entity.id
_entity.type
_entity.pdbx_description
1 polymer ?
#
loop_
_entity_poly.entity_id
_entity_poly.type
_entity_poly.pdbx_seq_one_letter_code
_entity_poly.pdbx_strand_id
1 'polypeptide(L)'
;MSDDDELDPMRIEGLDARLVNVEKILPDVFDMYELRAPGGPYYWEALPHDQAVKLWNELGKFVAWRDSRYLTNLADPSYRLPGCWYRHPIAVEELTALMVAHRAAYDTRSAKASTALVDWHHRALWPTLDSLKLRAGMAGCRDRGEHREPRDGSKAFRMTEGYLRYGDMKS
;
A
#
# COMPACT_ATOMS: atom_id res chain seq x y z
N MET A 1 7.39 40.64 39.12
CA MET A 1 8.33 39.69 38.50
C MET A 1 7.65 38.34 38.45
N SER A 2 6.93 38.10 37.36
CA SER A 2 6.57 36.76 36.90
C SER A 2 6.71 36.82 35.38
N ASP A 3 7.57 35.94 34.88
CA ASP A 3 7.89 35.74 33.48
C ASP A 3 6.66 35.20 32.74
N ASP A 4 5.98 36.08 32.01
CA ASP A 4 5.16 35.68 30.86
C ASP A 4 6.02 35.88 29.61
N ASP A 5 7.03 35.02 29.42
CA ASP A 5 7.60 34.77 28.10
C ASP A 5 6.73 33.71 27.39
N GLU A 6 5.46 34.08 27.23
CA GLU A 6 4.51 33.36 26.41
C GLU A 6 5.00 33.49 24.97
N LEU A 7 5.50 32.40 24.41
CA LEU A 7 5.96 32.29 23.02
C LEU A 7 4.83 32.72 22.07
N ASP A 8 4.75 34.01 21.75
CA ASP A 8 3.77 34.57 20.84
C ASP A 8 4.06 34.08 19.40
N PRO A 9 3.21 33.21 18.83
CA PRO A 9 3.41 32.66 17.49
C PRO A 9 3.28 33.72 16.37
N MET A 10 2.91 34.96 16.69
CA MET A 10 2.75 36.08 15.77
C MET A 10 3.84 37.16 15.86
N ARG A 11 4.89 37.00 16.67
CA ARG A 11 6.03 37.95 16.66
C ARG A 11 6.63 38.06 15.26
N ILE A 12 6.64 39.28 14.73
CA ILE A 12 7.12 39.61 13.37
C ILE A 12 8.65 39.47 13.26
N GLU A 13 9.36 39.59 14.39
CA GLU A 13 10.81 39.40 14.45
C GLU A 13 11.22 37.98 14.03
N GLY A 14 12.11 37.91 13.05
CA GLY A 14 12.62 36.64 12.51
C GLY A 14 11.74 35.98 11.45
N LEU A 15 10.60 36.59 11.07
CA LEU A 15 9.78 36.09 9.95
C LEU A 15 10.56 36.05 8.64
N ASP A 16 11.37 37.07 8.36
CA ASP A 16 12.19 37.12 7.13
C ASP A 16 13.18 35.96 7.07
N ALA A 17 13.84 35.65 8.20
CA ALA A 17 14.76 34.52 8.29
C ALA A 17 14.03 33.17 8.10
N ARG A 18 12.81 33.04 8.63
CA ARG A 18 11.96 31.86 8.44
C ARG A 18 11.48 31.74 6.99
N LEU A 19 11.11 32.85 6.36
CA LEU A 19 10.66 32.89 4.96
C LEU A 19 11.79 32.47 4.02
N VAL A 20 12.99 33.02 4.21
CA VAL A 20 14.19 32.66 3.46
C VAL A 20 14.53 31.18 3.63
N ASN A 21 14.34 30.62 4.82
CA ASN A 21 14.56 29.20 5.05
C ASN A 21 13.53 28.32 4.33
N VAL A 22 12.25 28.73 4.32
CA VAL A 22 11.19 28.04 3.57
C VAL A 22 11.46 28.10 2.06
N GLU A 23 11.83 29.27 1.53
CA GLU A 23 12.18 29.45 0.11
C GLU A 23 13.37 28.60 -0.32
N LYS A 24 14.33 28.35 0.59
CA LYS A 24 15.47 27.47 0.33
C LYS A 24 15.12 25.98 0.34
N ILE A 25 14.19 25.57 1.21
CA ILE A 25 13.80 24.17 1.37
C ILE A 25 12.73 23.75 0.34
N LEU A 26 11.90 24.69 -0.12
CA LEU A 26 10.81 24.41 -1.06
C LEU A 26 11.29 23.68 -2.32
N PRO A 27 12.36 24.13 -3.02
CA PRO A 27 12.86 23.48 -4.22
C PRO A 27 13.28 22.03 -3.96
N ASP A 28 14.00 21.76 -2.88
CA ASP A 28 14.42 20.40 -2.52
C ASP A 28 13.22 19.49 -2.23
N VAL A 29 12.16 20.03 -1.63
CA VAL A 29 10.91 19.30 -1.41
C VAL A 29 10.21 19.06 -2.75
N PHE A 30 10.10 20.06 -3.61
CA PHE A 30 9.52 19.91 -4.95
C PHE A 30 10.29 18.90 -5.79
N ASP A 31 11.62 18.97 -5.81
CA ASP A 31 12.51 18.01 -6.47
C ASP A 31 12.32 16.61 -5.89
N MET A 32 12.19 16.47 -4.57
CA MET A 32 11.86 15.17 -3.94
C MET A 32 10.48 14.64 -4.40
N TYR A 33 9.52 15.52 -4.63
CA TYR A 33 8.20 15.16 -5.16
C TYR A 33 8.23 14.83 -6.66
N GLU A 34 9.06 15.51 -7.44
CA GLU A 34 9.23 15.34 -8.89
C GLU A 34 10.15 14.15 -9.24
N LEU A 35 11.12 13.82 -8.38
CA LEU A 35 12.01 12.65 -8.48
C LEU A 35 11.30 11.31 -8.15
N ARG A 36 9.99 11.33 -7.93
CA ARG A 36 9.23 10.08 -7.78
C ARG A 36 9.33 9.28 -9.07
N ALA A 37 9.51 7.96 -8.93
CA ALA A 37 9.44 7.04 -10.04
C ALA A 37 8.20 7.35 -10.90
N PRO A 38 8.32 7.35 -12.25
CA PRO A 38 7.17 7.56 -13.12
C PRO A 38 6.09 6.54 -12.74
N GLY A 39 4.87 6.99 -12.40
CA GLY A 39 3.79 6.13 -11.87
C GLY A 39 3.61 6.13 -10.34
N GLY A 40 4.50 6.80 -9.59
CA GLY A 40 4.39 6.96 -8.14
C GLY A 40 4.93 5.78 -7.33
N PRO A 41 4.84 5.84 -5.99
CA PRO A 41 5.53 4.90 -5.09
C PRO A 41 4.92 3.49 -5.06
N TYR A 42 3.91 3.24 -5.89
CA TYR A 42 3.13 1.99 -5.92
C TYR A 42 3.13 1.33 -7.30
N TYR A 43 3.78 1.93 -8.31
CA TYR A 43 3.85 1.35 -9.65
C TYR A 43 5.03 0.40 -9.76
N TRP A 44 4.75 -0.89 -9.53
CA TRP A 44 5.75 -1.95 -9.40
C TRP A 44 6.80 -2.01 -10.51
N GLU A 45 6.41 -1.76 -11.75
CA GLU A 45 7.29 -1.88 -12.91
C GLU A 45 8.37 -0.79 -12.97
N ALA A 46 8.12 0.39 -12.42
CA ALA A 46 9.09 1.50 -12.39
C ALA A 46 9.82 1.66 -11.06
N LEU A 47 9.52 0.82 -10.04
CA LEU A 47 10.14 0.95 -8.74
C LEU A 47 11.59 0.47 -8.72
N PRO A 48 12.53 1.25 -8.15
CA PRO A 48 13.85 0.75 -7.78
C PRO A 48 13.74 -0.45 -6.83
N HIS A 49 14.73 -1.34 -6.88
CA HIS A 49 14.70 -2.60 -6.13
C HIS A 49 14.45 -2.41 -4.63
N ASP A 50 15.11 -1.45 -3.99
CA ASP A 50 14.96 -1.18 -2.56
C ASP A 50 13.54 -0.71 -2.20
N GLN A 51 12.93 0.10 -3.06
CA GLN A 51 11.55 0.57 -2.90
C GLN A 51 10.55 -0.56 -3.15
N ALA A 52 10.79 -1.42 -4.15
CA ALA A 52 9.97 -2.59 -4.41
C ALA A 52 9.99 -3.57 -3.21
N VAL A 53 11.16 -3.81 -2.60
CA VAL A 53 11.28 -4.65 -1.39
C VAL A 53 10.51 -4.04 -0.21
N LYS A 54 10.60 -2.71 -0.01
CA LYS A 54 9.82 -2.02 1.03
C LYS A 54 8.32 -2.19 0.79
N LEU A 55 7.86 -1.91 -0.43
CA LEU A 55 6.45 -2.04 -0.81
C LEU A 55 5.95 -3.49 -0.65
N TRP A 56 6.80 -4.48 -0.95
CA TRP A 56 6.46 -5.89 -0.79
C TRP A 56 6.19 -6.27 0.66
N ASN A 57 7.08 -5.85 1.57
CA ASN A 57 6.92 -6.08 3.00
C ASN A 57 5.66 -5.40 3.54
N GLU A 58 5.37 -4.19 3.06
CA GLU A 58 4.16 -3.46 3.41
C GLU A 58 2.89 -4.17 2.93
N LEU A 59 2.89 -4.63 1.67
CA LEU A 59 1.79 -5.38 1.07
C LEU A 59 1.53 -6.68 1.83
N GLY A 60 2.58 -7.45 2.13
CA GLY A 60 2.47 -8.70 2.87
C GLY A 60 1.85 -8.51 4.27
N LYS A 61 2.28 -7.47 5.00
CA LYS A 61 1.68 -7.10 6.29
C LYS A 61 0.21 -6.72 6.17
N PHE A 62 -0.14 -5.95 5.14
CA PHE A 62 -1.52 -5.56 4.88
C PHE A 62 -2.41 -6.77 4.56
N VAL A 63 -1.96 -7.66 3.68
CA VAL A 63 -2.66 -8.90 3.33
C VAL A 63 -2.88 -9.77 4.56
N ALA A 64 -1.84 -9.99 5.38
CA ALA A 64 -1.94 -10.76 6.61
C ALA A 64 -2.92 -10.14 7.62
N TRP A 65 -2.86 -8.82 7.81
CA TRP A 65 -3.81 -8.09 8.66
C TRP A 65 -5.25 -8.29 8.16
N ARG A 66 -5.50 -8.08 6.86
CA ARG A 66 -6.84 -8.22 6.28
C ARG A 66 -7.35 -9.66 6.45
N ASP A 67 -6.50 -10.65 6.21
CA ASP A 67 -6.90 -12.06 6.32
C ASP A 67 -7.27 -12.42 7.76
N SER A 68 -6.50 -11.95 8.74
CA SER A 68 -6.80 -12.15 10.16
C SER A 68 -8.08 -11.44 10.62
N ARG A 69 -8.38 -10.26 10.06
CA ARG A 69 -9.51 -9.42 10.47
C ARG A 69 -10.81 -9.76 9.76
N TYR A 70 -10.76 -9.96 8.45
CA TYR A 70 -11.94 -10.19 7.62
C TYR A 70 -12.08 -11.66 7.25
N LEU A 71 -11.08 -12.22 6.54
CA LEU A 71 -11.26 -13.51 5.85
C LEU A 71 -11.33 -14.71 6.80
N THR A 72 -10.69 -14.61 7.97
CA THR A 72 -10.79 -15.63 9.02
C THR A 72 -12.18 -15.64 9.67
N ASN A 73 -12.85 -14.49 9.72
CA ASN A 73 -14.16 -14.31 10.37
C ASN A 73 -15.34 -14.32 9.37
N LEU A 74 -15.06 -14.47 8.07
CA LEU A 74 -16.06 -14.56 7.01
C LEU A 74 -16.71 -15.95 6.96
N ALA A 75 -18.04 -15.96 6.80
CA ALA A 75 -18.79 -17.21 6.64
C ALA A 75 -18.50 -17.90 5.30
N ASP A 76 -18.18 -17.14 4.24
CA ASP A 76 -17.83 -17.66 2.92
C ASP A 76 -16.31 -17.83 2.77
N PRO A 77 -15.79 -19.07 2.75
CA PRO A 77 -14.35 -19.34 2.64
C PRO A 77 -13.81 -19.06 1.23
N SER A 78 -14.65 -18.87 0.22
CA SER A 78 -14.19 -18.65 -1.17
C SER A 78 -13.46 -17.33 -1.36
N TYR A 79 -13.57 -16.39 -0.41
CA TYR A 79 -12.81 -15.14 -0.38
C TYR A 79 -11.36 -15.31 0.08
N ARG A 80 -10.97 -16.44 0.67
CA ARG A 80 -9.60 -16.69 1.13
C ARG A 80 -8.62 -16.69 -0.06
N LEU A 81 -7.46 -16.07 0.15
CA LEU A 81 -6.38 -16.11 -0.82
C LEU A 81 -5.60 -17.43 -0.69
N PRO A 82 -5.17 -18.05 -1.81
CA PRO A 82 -4.22 -19.15 -1.74
C PRO A 82 -2.86 -18.64 -1.26
N GLY A 83 -2.05 -19.52 -0.64
CA GLY A 83 -0.69 -19.16 -0.20
C GLY A 83 0.22 -18.68 -1.33
N CYS A 84 -0.09 -19.03 -2.59
CA CYS A 84 0.62 -18.58 -3.78
C CYS A 84 0.09 -17.28 -4.38
N TRP A 85 -0.79 -16.51 -3.72
CA TRP A 85 -1.41 -15.28 -4.28
C TRP A 85 -0.39 -14.32 -4.90
N TYR A 86 0.81 -14.25 -4.32
CA TYR A 86 1.91 -13.41 -4.74
C TYR A 86 2.47 -13.76 -6.14
N ARG A 87 2.17 -14.97 -6.63
CA ARG A 87 2.50 -15.43 -8.00
C ARG A 87 1.46 -15.01 -9.04
N HIS A 88 0.38 -14.35 -8.62
CA HIS A 88 -0.68 -13.88 -9.51
C HIS A 88 -0.56 -12.36 -9.69
N PRO A 89 -0.10 -11.86 -10.85
CA PRO A 89 0.19 -10.43 -11.04
C PRO A 89 -1.02 -9.52 -10.81
N ILE A 90 -2.20 -9.93 -11.29
CA ILE A 90 -3.47 -9.22 -11.05
C ILE A 90 -3.73 -9.07 -9.54
N ALA A 91 -3.41 -10.11 -8.76
CA ALA A 91 -3.58 -10.04 -7.31
C ALA A 91 -2.62 -9.04 -6.68
N VAL A 92 -1.34 -9.03 -7.08
CA VAL A 92 -0.36 -8.07 -6.57
C VAL A 92 -0.81 -6.63 -6.82
N GLU A 93 -1.26 -6.31 -8.03
CA GLU A 93 -1.71 -4.97 -8.39
C GLU A 93 -2.99 -4.54 -7.64
N GLU A 94 -4.04 -5.37 -7.66
CA GLU A 94 -5.30 -5.03 -7.01
C GLU A 94 -5.18 -4.95 -5.48
N LEU A 95 -4.37 -5.82 -4.86
CA LEU A 95 -4.11 -5.78 -3.42
C LEU A 95 -3.29 -4.55 -3.03
N THR A 96 -2.36 -4.12 -3.88
CA THR A 96 -1.61 -2.88 -3.68
C THR A 96 -2.54 -1.68 -3.72
N ALA A 97 -3.42 -1.59 -4.73
CA ALA A 97 -4.42 -0.53 -4.82
C ALA A 97 -5.35 -0.50 -3.58
N LEU A 98 -5.81 -1.67 -3.13
CA LEU A 98 -6.64 -1.79 -1.94
C LEU A 98 -5.93 -1.34 -0.66
N MET A 99 -4.64 -1.69 -0.51
CA MET A 99 -3.80 -1.24 0.61
C MET A 99 -3.68 0.29 0.63
N VAL A 100 -3.42 0.90 -0.51
CA VAL A 100 -3.29 2.36 -0.64
C VAL A 100 -4.62 3.05 -0.31
N ALA A 101 -5.74 2.53 -0.82
CA ALA A 101 -7.06 3.03 -0.50
C ALA A 101 -7.37 2.92 1.01
N HIS A 102 -6.95 1.82 1.66
CA HIS A 102 -7.11 1.64 3.10
C HIS A 102 -6.34 2.72 3.87
N ARG A 103 -5.06 2.93 3.54
CA ARG A 103 -4.24 3.95 4.21
C ARG A 103 -4.83 5.35 4.07
N ALA A 104 -5.35 5.68 2.89
CA ALA A 104 -6.00 6.97 2.66
C ALA A 104 -7.29 7.12 3.48
N ALA A 105 -8.12 6.08 3.55
CA ALA A 105 -9.37 6.11 4.32
C ALA A 105 -9.15 6.18 5.84
N TYR A 106 -8.05 5.60 6.33
CA TYR A 106 -7.70 5.51 7.75
C TYR A 106 -6.57 6.48 8.16
N ASP A 107 -6.25 7.51 7.36
CA ASP A 107 -5.19 8.47 7.70
C ASP A 107 -5.55 9.22 8.99
N THR A 108 -4.83 8.89 10.07
CA THR A 108 -5.06 9.42 11.42
C THR A 108 -4.69 10.89 11.55
N ARG A 109 -4.02 11.48 10.56
CA ARG A 109 -3.75 12.92 10.51
C ARG A 109 -5.00 13.73 10.14
N SER A 110 -6.02 13.08 9.56
CA SER A 110 -7.32 13.71 9.35
C SER A 110 -8.10 13.73 10.66
N ALA A 111 -8.21 14.91 11.29
CA ALA A 111 -9.01 15.10 12.51
C ALA A 111 -10.53 15.02 12.28
N LYS A 112 -10.99 14.90 11.01
CA LYS A 112 -12.41 14.92 10.66
C LYS A 112 -12.93 13.50 10.44
N ALA A 113 -14.06 13.19 11.07
CA ALA A 113 -14.86 12.03 10.73
C ALA A 113 -15.23 12.07 9.24
N SER A 114 -15.12 10.93 8.56
CA SER A 114 -15.26 10.84 7.11
C SER A 114 -16.01 9.59 6.68
N THR A 115 -16.81 9.70 5.62
CA THR A 115 -17.46 8.55 4.96
C THR A 115 -16.45 7.63 4.26
N ALA A 116 -15.19 8.06 4.12
CA ALA A 116 -14.13 7.29 3.48
C ALA A 116 -13.95 5.89 4.07
N LEU A 117 -14.22 5.70 5.37
CA LEU A 117 -14.18 4.39 6.03
C LEU A 117 -15.27 3.45 5.49
N VAL A 118 -16.48 3.96 5.29
CA VAL A 118 -17.61 3.23 4.71
C VAL A 118 -17.35 2.98 3.23
N ASP A 119 -16.92 4.02 2.51
CA ASP A 119 -16.60 3.92 1.08
C ASP A 119 -15.47 2.92 0.82
N TRP A 120 -14.47 2.83 1.69
CA TRP A 120 -13.41 1.83 1.55
C TRP A 120 -13.97 0.40 1.58
N HIS A 121 -14.94 0.10 2.45
CA HIS A 121 -15.56 -1.23 2.48
C HIS A 121 -16.38 -1.49 1.21
N HIS A 122 -17.27 -0.57 0.86
CA HIS A 122 -18.27 -0.81 -0.20
C HIS A 122 -17.75 -0.61 -1.61
N ARG A 123 -16.75 0.26 -1.82
CA ARG A 123 -16.22 0.62 -3.14
C ARG A 123 -14.84 0.05 -3.42
N ALA A 124 -14.07 -0.32 -2.38
CA ALA A 124 -12.75 -0.90 -2.56
C ALA A 124 -12.70 -2.37 -2.10
N LEU A 125 -12.85 -2.65 -0.80
CA LEU A 125 -12.63 -3.99 -0.23
C LEU A 125 -13.43 -5.08 -0.94
N TRP A 126 -14.76 -5.01 -0.89
CA TRP A 126 -15.60 -6.08 -1.44
C TRP A 126 -15.48 -6.18 -2.97
N PRO A 127 -15.54 -5.07 -3.73
CA PRO A 127 -15.33 -5.13 -5.17
C PRO A 127 -13.96 -5.70 -5.59
N THR A 128 -12.88 -5.38 -4.87
CA THR A 128 -11.56 -5.97 -5.11
C THR A 128 -11.60 -7.47 -4.85
N LEU A 129 -12.17 -7.92 -3.73
CA LEU A 129 -12.26 -9.34 -3.42
C LEU A 129 -13.07 -10.13 -4.47
N ASP A 130 -14.15 -9.55 -5.00
CA ASP A 130 -14.92 -10.13 -6.10
C ASP A 130 -14.11 -10.16 -7.41
N SER A 131 -13.39 -9.09 -7.73
CA SER A 131 -12.49 -9.03 -8.89
C SER A 131 -11.41 -10.10 -8.83
N LEU A 132 -10.76 -10.29 -7.67
CA LEU A 132 -9.75 -11.32 -7.45
C LEU A 132 -10.29 -12.73 -7.68
N LYS A 133 -11.52 -13.02 -7.20
CA LYS A 133 -12.18 -14.32 -7.44
C LYS A 133 -12.36 -14.60 -8.93
N LEU A 134 -12.75 -13.58 -9.69
CA LEU A 134 -13.15 -13.72 -11.09
C LEU A 134 -11.95 -13.64 -12.05
N ARG A 135 -10.97 -12.78 -11.78
CA ARG A 135 -9.98 -12.34 -12.77
C ARG A 135 -8.56 -12.80 -12.47
N ALA A 136 -8.19 -13.03 -11.22
CA ALA A 136 -6.80 -13.31 -10.86
C ALA A 136 -6.34 -14.76 -11.13
N GLY A 137 -7.23 -15.63 -11.64
CA GLY A 137 -6.89 -17.02 -11.96
C GLY A 137 -6.52 -17.88 -10.72
N MET A 138 -6.84 -17.40 -9.52
CA MET A 138 -6.44 -18.03 -8.25
C MET A 138 -7.35 -19.17 -7.78
N ALA A 139 -8.56 -19.31 -8.37
CA ALA A 139 -9.58 -20.25 -7.89
C ALA A 139 -9.06 -21.70 -7.83
N GLY A 140 -8.39 -22.15 -8.91
CA GLY A 140 -7.81 -23.49 -8.96
C GLY A 140 -6.68 -23.74 -7.95
N CYS A 141 -5.93 -22.70 -7.59
CA CYS A 141 -4.82 -22.81 -6.62
C CYS A 141 -5.35 -22.90 -5.18
N ARG A 142 -6.43 -22.19 -4.89
CA ARG A 142 -7.11 -22.23 -3.59
C ARG A 142 -7.74 -23.60 -3.33
N ASP A 143 -8.44 -24.13 -4.33
CA ASP A 143 -9.28 -25.31 -4.12
C ASP A 143 -8.48 -26.63 -4.17
N ARG A 144 -7.33 -26.64 -4.86
CA ARG A 144 -6.48 -27.83 -5.02
C ARG A 144 -5.14 -27.78 -4.28
N GLY A 145 -4.75 -26.62 -3.76
CA GLY A 145 -3.44 -26.43 -3.10
C GLY A 145 -2.24 -26.41 -4.06
N GLU A 146 -2.44 -26.59 -5.36
CA GLU A 146 -1.38 -26.63 -6.37
C GLU A 146 -1.42 -25.39 -7.27
N HIS A 147 -0.31 -24.65 -7.30
CA HIS A 147 -0.17 -23.49 -8.19
C HIS A 147 0.01 -23.94 -9.65
N ARG A 148 -0.67 -23.26 -10.57
CA ARG A 148 -0.45 -23.42 -12.01
C ARG A 148 -0.08 -22.08 -12.62
N GLU A 149 1.07 -22.06 -13.28
CA GLU A 149 1.56 -20.88 -13.99
C GLU A 149 0.53 -20.39 -15.03
N PRO A 150 0.38 -19.07 -15.22
CA PRO A 150 -0.49 -18.51 -16.26
C PRO A 150 -0.18 -19.09 -17.64
N ARG A 151 -1.22 -19.31 -18.46
CA ARG A 151 -1.03 -19.78 -19.84
C ARG A 151 -0.37 -18.67 -20.68
N ASP A 152 0.75 -19.02 -21.29
CA ASP A 152 1.59 -18.22 -22.20
C ASP A 152 2.28 -17.01 -21.54
N GLY A 153 3.61 -17.11 -21.40
CA GLY A 153 4.65 -16.13 -21.75
C GLY A 153 4.45 -14.63 -21.53
N SER A 154 3.42 -14.20 -20.80
CA SER A 154 2.99 -12.82 -20.63
C SER A 154 3.97 -12.15 -19.68
N LYS A 155 5.16 -11.79 -20.22
CA LYS A 155 6.30 -11.16 -19.55
C LYS A 155 6.10 -11.18 -18.04
N ALA A 156 6.17 -12.39 -17.46
CA ALA A 156 5.73 -12.62 -16.10
C ALA A 156 6.34 -11.53 -15.27
N PHE A 157 5.51 -10.78 -14.52
CA PHE A 157 5.98 -9.81 -13.55
C PHE A 157 7.15 -10.44 -12.82
N ARG A 158 8.37 -10.04 -13.20
CA ARG A 158 9.57 -10.85 -12.95
C ARG A 158 10.10 -10.42 -11.59
N MET A 159 9.33 -10.67 -10.55
CA MET A 159 9.88 -10.77 -9.21
C MET A 159 10.80 -11.98 -9.21
N THR A 160 12.08 -11.73 -9.41
CA THR A 160 13.13 -12.74 -9.36
C THR A 160 13.02 -13.54 -8.07
N GLU A 161 13.38 -14.82 -8.08
CA GLU A 161 13.36 -15.71 -6.89
C GLU A 161 14.06 -15.11 -5.65
N GLY A 162 14.93 -14.10 -5.82
CA GLY A 162 15.51 -13.32 -4.73
C GLY A 162 14.49 -12.60 -3.84
N TYR A 163 13.31 -12.24 -4.36
CA TYR A 163 12.24 -11.60 -3.57
C TYR A 163 11.49 -12.57 -2.65
N LEU A 164 11.51 -13.88 -2.96
CA LEU A 164 10.70 -14.89 -2.26
C LEU A 164 11.37 -15.43 -0.98
N ARG A 165 12.67 -15.22 -0.78
CA ARG A 165 13.42 -15.80 0.35
C ARG A 165 13.10 -15.21 1.73
N TYR A 166 12.30 -14.14 1.82
CA TYR A 166 11.94 -13.52 3.10
C TYR A 166 10.55 -13.92 3.64
N GLY A 167 9.76 -14.68 2.87
CA GLY A 167 8.45 -15.19 3.30
C GLY A 167 8.52 -16.47 4.13
N ASP A 168 9.64 -17.20 4.10
CA ASP A 168 9.83 -18.47 4.82
C ASP A 168 10.06 -18.32 6.34
N MET A 169 9.98 -17.10 6.88
CA MET A 169 10.15 -16.87 8.32
C MET A 169 8.82 -16.83 9.07
N LYS A 170 7.90 -17.75 8.78
CA LYS A 170 6.86 -18.29 9.70
C LYS A 170 6.29 -19.62 9.14
N SER A 171 7.07 -20.71 9.29
CA SER A 171 6.48 -22.04 9.54
C SER A 171 6.11 -22.15 11.01
#